data_AF-A0A962UMX4-F1
#
_entry.id   AF-A0A962UMX4-F1
#
_cell.length_a   1.000
_cell.length_b   1.000
_cell.length_c   1.000
_cell.angle_alpha   90.00
_cell.angle_beta   90.00
_cell.angle_gamma   90.00
#
_symmetry.space_group_name_H-M   'P 1'
#
loop_
_entity.id
_entity.type
_entity.pdbx_description
1 polymer ?
#
loop_
_entity_poly.entity_id
_entity_poly.type
_entity_poly.pdbx_seq_one_letter_code
_entity_poly.pdbx_strand_id
1 'polypeptide(L)'
;ERIPNADKAVFSVHCHNDLGLAVANSLAAVMNGARQVECTVNGLGERAGNASLEEIVMAVRTRQDVFRCDTGLDTTQIVACSKLVSNITGFPVQPNKAIVGANAFAHESGIHQDGVLKHRETYEIMRAEDVGWTHNRMVLGKHSGRNAFRSRLEELGIVFDSEAELNTAFAKFKDLADKKHEVFDEDLQALVTEKGIEAENERIRLVALRVVSETGERPNADVTLSIDGEERSVSAEGSGPVDAAYKAIEALVSTGADLKLYSVNNITSGTDSQGEVTVRLERGGRLVNGQGADTDIVIASAKAYINGCNKLLEPALRAHPQGGDV
;
A
#
# COMPACT_ATOMS: atom_id res chain seq x y z
N GLU A 1 35.16 5.40 27.37
CA GLU A 1 36.28 5.19 28.31
C GLU A 1 35.86 4.97 29.78
N ARG A 2 34.81 5.61 30.30
CA ARG A 2 34.39 5.45 31.73
C ARG A 2 33.46 4.26 32.02
N ILE A 3 32.94 3.59 30.99
CA ILE A 3 32.03 2.44 31.11
C ILE A 3 32.85 1.16 30.87
N PRO A 4 33.04 0.29 31.88
CA PRO A 4 33.69 -1.01 31.69
C PRO A 4 33.01 -1.85 30.61
N ASN A 5 33.79 -2.59 29.81
CA ASN A 5 33.32 -3.45 28.71
C ASN A 5 32.56 -2.75 27.57
N ALA A 6 32.60 -1.42 27.46
CA ALA A 6 31.97 -0.69 26.35
C ALA A 6 32.52 -1.11 24.97
N ASP A 7 33.78 -1.53 24.91
CA ASP A 7 34.45 -2.09 23.74
C ASP A 7 33.84 -3.42 23.27
N LYS A 8 33.18 -4.15 24.17
CA LYS A 8 32.53 -5.45 23.90
C LYS A 8 31.05 -5.32 23.57
N ALA A 9 30.46 -4.14 23.72
CA ALA A 9 29.06 -3.88 23.48
C ALA A 9 28.83 -3.24 22.10
N VAL A 10 27.68 -3.52 21.50
CA VAL A 10 27.14 -2.77 20.37
C VAL A 10 26.19 -1.72 20.95
N PHE A 11 26.50 -0.44 20.73
CA PHE A 11 25.59 0.63 21.11
C PHE A 11 24.48 0.74 20.06
N SER A 12 23.24 0.59 20.53
CA SER A 12 22.01 0.81 19.78
C SER A 12 21.45 2.20 20.06
N VAL A 13 20.76 2.78 19.08
CA VAL A 13 19.97 4.00 19.23
C VAL A 13 18.55 3.74 18.73
N HIS A 14 17.55 4.18 19.51
CA HIS A 14 16.13 4.13 19.16
C HIS A 14 15.56 5.53 19.32
N CYS A 15 15.14 6.15 18.22
CA CYS A 15 14.66 7.53 18.22
C CYS A 15 13.22 7.62 17.70
N HIS A 16 12.36 8.27 18.48
CA HIS A 16 11.02 8.67 18.05
C HIS A 16 11.04 10.03 17.35
N ASN A 17 10.00 10.29 16.57
CA ASN A 17 9.94 11.41 15.63
C ASN A 17 9.04 12.57 16.07
N ASP A 18 8.81 12.75 17.38
CA ASP A 18 7.88 13.76 17.93
C ASP A 18 8.19 15.19 17.47
N LEU A 19 9.45 15.50 17.13
CA LEU A 19 9.90 16.80 16.60
C LEU A 19 10.43 16.74 15.17
N GLY A 20 10.23 15.64 14.44
CA GLY A 20 10.74 15.48 13.08
C GLY A 20 12.27 15.25 12.98
N LEU A 21 12.93 14.88 14.09
CA LEU A 21 14.40 14.75 14.17
C LEU A 21 14.89 13.32 14.37
N ALA A 22 14.04 12.30 14.25
CA ALA A 22 14.42 10.92 14.59
C ALA A 22 15.60 10.41 13.75
N VAL A 23 15.57 10.65 12.43
CA VAL A 23 16.63 10.26 11.50
C VAL A 23 17.92 11.03 11.80
N ALA A 24 17.82 12.36 12.01
CA ALA A 24 18.98 13.20 12.32
C ALA A 24 19.68 12.76 13.61
N ASN A 25 18.92 12.48 14.67
CA ASN A 25 19.47 11.99 15.95
C ASN A 25 20.11 10.60 15.80
N SER A 26 19.49 9.72 15.01
CA SER A 26 20.03 8.38 14.75
C SER A 26 21.35 8.44 13.98
N LEU A 27 21.44 9.27 12.94
CA LEU A 27 22.66 9.48 12.16
C LEU A 27 23.76 10.15 13.00
N ALA A 28 23.40 11.10 13.87
CA ALA A 28 24.35 11.70 14.81
C ALA A 28 24.94 10.66 15.78
N ALA A 29 24.13 9.71 16.27
CA ALA A 29 24.62 8.61 17.09
C ALA A 29 25.58 7.69 16.32
N VAL A 30 25.27 7.37 15.05
CA VAL A 30 26.16 6.60 14.16
C VAL A 30 27.50 7.30 13.97
N MET A 31 27.51 8.62 13.72
CA MET A 31 28.73 9.42 13.61
C MET A 31 29.57 9.41 14.90
N ASN A 32 28.95 9.16 16.05
CA ASN A 32 29.60 9.07 17.36
C ASN A 32 29.84 7.62 17.83
N GLY A 33 29.73 6.64 16.93
CA GLY A 33 30.16 5.26 17.17
C GLY A 33 29.06 4.27 17.54
N ALA A 34 27.77 4.67 17.50
CA ALA A 34 26.68 3.69 17.51
C ALA A 34 26.76 2.79 16.26
N ARG A 35 26.53 1.49 16.44
CA ARG A 35 26.64 0.49 15.37
C ARG A 35 25.32 -0.24 15.07
N GLN A 36 24.26 0.12 15.80
CA GLN A 36 22.91 -0.38 15.59
C GLN A 36 21.94 0.80 15.67
N VAL A 37 20.97 0.82 14.77
CA VAL A 37 19.88 1.79 14.75
C VAL A 37 18.57 1.03 14.69
N GLU A 38 17.71 1.26 15.67
CA GLU A 38 16.34 0.76 15.67
C GLU A 38 15.46 1.75 14.90
N CYS A 39 14.87 1.25 13.82
CA CYS A 39 14.11 2.03 12.84
C CYS A 39 12.96 1.19 12.28
N THR A 40 12.06 1.83 11.55
CA THR A 40 10.90 1.18 10.95
C THR A 40 10.70 1.63 9.50
N VAL A 41 10.14 0.74 8.69
CA VAL A 41 9.73 1.05 7.32
C VAL A 41 8.67 2.15 7.38
N ASN A 42 8.82 3.15 6.52
CA ASN A 42 7.95 4.33 6.46
C ASN A 42 7.99 5.22 7.71
N GLY A 43 8.87 4.93 8.68
CA GLY A 43 8.88 5.61 9.99
C GLY A 43 7.69 5.24 10.87
N LEU A 44 7.01 4.11 10.61
CA LEU A 44 5.83 3.67 11.37
C LEU A 44 6.16 3.48 12.86
N GLY A 45 5.28 3.93 13.74
CA GLY A 45 5.45 3.79 15.19
C GLY A 45 4.39 4.54 15.96
N GLU A 46 4.52 4.58 17.28
CA GLU A 46 3.62 5.36 18.13
C GLU A 46 3.71 6.87 17.83
N ARG A 47 2.59 7.58 17.97
CA ARG A 47 2.49 9.04 17.84
C ARG A 47 3.00 9.53 16.47
N ALA A 48 4.14 10.23 16.47
CA ALA A 48 4.78 10.75 15.26
C ALA A 48 5.69 9.72 14.56
N GLY A 49 5.80 8.50 15.09
CA GLY A 49 6.56 7.41 14.51
C GLY A 49 7.98 7.27 15.06
N ASN A 50 8.72 6.37 14.42
CA ASN A 50 10.14 6.10 14.70
C ASN A 50 11.02 6.68 13.60
N ALA A 51 12.34 6.57 13.76
CA ALA A 51 13.28 6.85 12.70
C ALA A 51 13.01 5.96 11.47
N SER A 52 12.99 6.58 10.30
CA SER A 52 12.64 5.96 9.02
C SER A 52 13.80 5.13 8.46
N LEU A 53 13.58 3.83 8.23
CA LEU A 53 14.60 2.89 7.77
C LEU A 53 15.19 3.33 6.43
N GLU A 54 14.35 3.61 5.45
CA GLU A 54 14.77 4.00 4.10
C GLU A 54 15.60 5.28 4.10
N GLU A 55 15.28 6.24 4.98
CA GLU A 55 16.00 7.51 5.08
C GLU A 55 17.37 7.34 5.73
N ILE A 56 17.49 6.51 6.77
CA ILE A 56 18.77 6.21 7.43
C ILE A 56 19.70 5.48 6.46
N VAL A 57 19.19 4.44 5.82
CA VAL A 57 19.95 3.59 4.90
C VAL A 57 20.46 4.42 3.72
N MET A 58 19.57 5.20 3.09
CA MET A 58 19.98 6.02 1.95
C MET A 58 20.83 7.22 2.33
N ALA A 59 20.70 7.77 3.54
CA ALA A 59 21.64 8.80 4.02
C ALA A 59 23.06 8.24 4.16
N VAL A 60 23.21 7.07 4.79
CA VAL A 60 24.51 6.40 4.95
C VAL A 60 25.11 6.05 3.59
N ARG A 61 24.32 5.44 2.69
CA ARG A 61 24.78 4.99 1.37
C ARG A 61 25.11 6.15 0.42
N THR A 62 24.30 7.20 0.43
CA THR A 62 24.51 8.39 -0.41
C THR A 62 25.70 9.24 0.07
N ARG A 63 25.96 9.26 1.39
CA ARG A 63 27.01 10.10 2.00
C ARG A 63 28.16 9.29 2.59
N GLN A 64 28.73 8.39 1.79
CA GLN A 64 29.95 7.64 2.15
C GLN A 64 31.18 8.55 2.38
N ASP A 65 31.13 9.80 1.94
CA ASP A 65 32.10 10.84 2.30
C ASP A 65 32.04 11.25 3.79
N VAL A 66 30.88 11.05 4.43
CA VAL A 66 30.63 11.37 5.86
C VAL A 66 30.61 10.10 6.71
N PHE A 67 29.93 9.05 6.24
CA PHE A 67 29.73 7.82 6.98
C PHE A 67 30.75 6.76 6.55
N ARG A 68 31.54 6.26 7.51
CA ARG A 68 32.54 5.20 7.29
C ARG A 68 31.97 3.78 7.46
N CYS A 69 30.66 3.65 7.34
CA CYS A 69 29.92 2.41 7.53
C CYS A 69 28.91 2.25 6.40
N ASP A 70 28.40 1.04 6.26
CA ASP A 70 27.34 0.71 5.34
C ASP A 70 26.40 -0.32 5.98
N THR A 71 25.28 -0.59 5.32
CA THR A 71 24.29 -1.58 5.72
C THR A 71 24.32 -2.79 4.79
N GLY A 72 23.96 -3.96 5.28
CA GLY A 72 23.82 -5.17 4.46
C GLY A 72 22.49 -5.28 3.71
N LEU A 73 21.74 -4.17 3.58
CA LEU A 73 20.41 -4.16 2.99
C LEU A 73 20.46 -4.03 1.47
N ASP A 74 19.58 -4.78 0.81
CA ASP A 74 19.31 -4.57 -0.61
C ASP A 74 18.40 -3.36 -0.80
N THR A 75 19.00 -2.24 -1.20
CA THR A 75 18.29 -0.96 -1.31
C THR A 75 17.28 -0.97 -2.45
N THR A 76 17.42 -1.81 -3.47
CA THR A 76 16.46 -1.85 -4.58
C THR A 76 15.09 -2.40 -4.16
N GLN A 77 14.97 -2.98 -2.97
CA GLN A 77 13.71 -3.47 -2.40
C GLN A 77 13.00 -2.44 -1.51
N ILE A 78 13.58 -1.24 -1.30
CA ILE A 78 13.05 -0.24 -0.38
C ILE A 78 11.62 0.19 -0.77
N VAL A 79 11.39 0.56 -2.02
CA VAL A 79 10.07 1.00 -2.50
C VAL A 79 9.04 -0.12 -2.41
N ALA A 80 9.41 -1.35 -2.79
CA ALA A 80 8.51 -2.50 -2.69
C ALA A 80 8.13 -2.80 -1.23
N CYS A 81 9.11 -2.74 -0.31
CA CYS A 81 8.87 -2.93 1.12
C CYS A 81 7.98 -1.83 1.71
N SER A 82 8.23 -0.57 1.35
CA SER A 82 7.41 0.59 1.74
C SER A 82 5.95 0.40 1.33
N LYS A 83 5.71 0.00 0.08
CA LYS A 83 4.37 -0.29 -0.46
C LYS A 83 3.70 -1.46 0.26
N LEU A 84 4.43 -2.55 0.48
CA LEU A 84 3.91 -3.72 1.20
C LEU A 84 3.44 -3.34 2.62
N VAL A 85 4.26 -2.57 3.35
CA VAL A 85 3.90 -2.10 4.69
C VAL A 85 2.71 -1.15 4.65
N SER A 86 2.65 -0.23 3.68
CA SER A 86 1.48 0.64 3.46
C SER A 86 0.20 -0.17 3.28
N ASN A 87 0.24 -1.19 2.42
CA ASN A 87 -0.92 -2.06 2.14
C ASN A 87 -1.34 -2.89 3.35
N ILE A 88 -0.37 -3.50 4.04
CA ILE A 88 -0.63 -4.31 5.24
C ILE A 88 -1.18 -3.45 6.38
N THR A 89 -0.71 -2.21 6.52
CA THR A 89 -1.06 -1.36 7.67
C THR A 89 -2.19 -0.40 7.36
N GLY A 90 -2.57 -0.21 6.10
CA GLY A 90 -3.55 0.78 5.67
C GLY A 90 -3.13 2.24 5.91
N PHE A 91 -1.86 2.49 6.29
CA PHE A 91 -1.33 3.84 6.44
C PHE A 91 -0.65 4.27 5.13
N PRO A 92 -1.22 5.24 4.40
CA PRO A 92 -0.67 5.67 3.12
C PRO A 92 0.68 6.35 3.29
N VAL A 93 1.55 6.18 2.29
CA VAL A 93 2.81 6.90 2.17
C VAL A 93 2.54 8.33 1.69
N GLN A 94 3.09 9.33 2.38
CA GLN A 94 2.94 10.72 1.95
C GLN A 94 3.63 10.93 0.58
N PRO A 95 2.98 11.62 -0.39
CA PRO A 95 3.55 11.79 -1.72
C PRO A 95 4.96 12.42 -1.74
N ASN A 96 5.23 13.32 -0.80
CA ASN A 96 6.51 14.01 -0.64
C ASN A 96 7.42 13.38 0.42
N LYS A 97 7.15 12.15 0.89
CA LYS A 97 8.04 11.46 1.81
C LYS A 97 9.40 11.20 1.15
N ALA A 98 10.46 11.45 1.91
CA ALA A 98 11.82 11.18 1.44
C ALA A 98 11.98 9.73 0.99
N ILE A 99 12.70 9.52 -0.12
CA ILE A 99 13.03 8.21 -0.72
C ILE A 99 11.84 7.48 -1.35
N VAL A 100 10.75 7.27 -0.61
CA VAL A 100 9.64 6.38 -1.01
C VAL A 100 8.36 7.11 -1.40
N GLY A 101 8.31 8.43 -1.30
CA GLY A 101 7.18 9.23 -1.77
C GLY A 101 7.12 9.27 -3.30
N ALA A 102 5.91 9.26 -3.86
CA ALA A 102 5.68 9.31 -5.31
C ALA A 102 6.33 10.53 -6.00
N ASN A 103 6.54 11.63 -5.26
CA ASN A 103 7.18 12.85 -5.76
C ASN A 103 8.67 12.93 -5.43
N ALA A 104 9.26 11.94 -4.76
CA ALA A 104 10.64 12.02 -4.26
C ALA A 104 11.70 12.17 -5.37
N PHE A 105 11.40 11.70 -6.58
CA PHE A 105 12.26 11.78 -7.77
C PHE A 105 11.58 12.48 -8.96
N ALA A 106 10.50 13.22 -8.70
CA ALA A 106 9.75 13.91 -9.76
C ALA A 106 10.26 15.34 -9.97
N HIS A 107 10.40 15.76 -11.24
CA HIS A 107 10.81 17.12 -11.62
C HIS A 107 9.73 17.79 -12.48
N GLU A 108 9.04 18.77 -11.91
CA GLU A 108 7.95 19.50 -12.60
C GLU A 108 8.45 20.76 -13.33
N SER A 109 9.45 21.45 -12.77
CA SER A 109 9.93 22.73 -13.31
C SER A 109 10.83 22.53 -14.54
N GLY A 110 10.59 23.30 -15.60
CA GLY A 110 11.36 23.23 -16.85
C GLY A 110 12.87 23.52 -16.66
N ILE A 111 13.22 24.35 -15.67
CA ILE A 111 14.64 24.59 -15.31
C ILE A 111 15.28 23.40 -14.58
N HIS A 112 14.51 22.63 -13.83
CA HIS A 112 15.00 21.41 -13.18
C HIS A 112 15.18 20.31 -14.23
N GLN A 113 14.22 20.16 -15.14
CA GLN A 113 14.30 19.21 -16.25
C GLN A 113 15.51 19.48 -17.15
N ASP A 114 15.73 20.74 -17.56
CA ASP A 114 16.91 21.13 -18.36
C ASP A 114 18.23 20.85 -17.62
N GLY A 115 18.30 21.13 -16.32
CA GLY A 115 19.50 20.83 -15.53
C GLY A 115 19.74 19.33 -15.36
N VAL A 116 18.71 18.52 -15.14
CA VAL A 116 18.83 17.06 -15.07
C VAL A 116 19.27 16.48 -16.42
N LEU A 117 18.77 17.00 -17.54
CA LEU A 117 19.19 16.58 -18.88
C LEU A 117 20.66 16.91 -19.18
N LYS A 118 21.16 18.05 -18.69
CA LYS A 118 22.56 18.46 -18.87
C LYS A 118 23.50 17.69 -17.95
N HIS A 119 23.18 17.67 -16.65
CA HIS A 119 23.93 16.98 -15.62
C HIS A 119 22.99 16.54 -14.49
N ARG A 120 22.65 15.25 -14.48
CA ARG A 120 21.68 14.64 -13.54
C ARG A 120 21.98 14.97 -12.06
N GLU A 121 23.25 14.95 -11.67
CA GLU A 121 23.72 15.26 -10.30
C GLU A 121 23.42 16.70 -9.83
N THR A 122 23.01 17.59 -10.73
CA THR A 122 22.65 18.98 -10.38
C THR A 122 21.45 19.04 -9.43
N TYR A 123 20.50 18.12 -9.59
CA TYR A 123 19.26 18.09 -8.81
C TYR A 123 18.94 16.72 -8.20
N GLU A 124 19.67 15.67 -8.58
CA GLU A 124 19.49 14.33 -8.04
C GLU A 124 20.71 13.92 -7.21
N ILE A 125 20.55 13.83 -5.89
CA ILE A 125 21.61 13.39 -4.97
C ILE A 125 21.84 11.87 -5.00
N MET A 126 20.89 11.11 -5.54
CA MET A 126 20.93 9.65 -5.69
C MET A 126 20.02 9.26 -6.86
N ARG A 127 20.21 8.06 -7.42
CA ARG A 127 19.37 7.55 -8.50
C ARG A 127 18.08 6.93 -7.97
N ALA A 128 16.99 7.09 -8.71
CA ALA A 128 15.70 6.51 -8.34
C ALA A 128 15.76 4.96 -8.35
N GLU A 129 16.53 4.38 -9.27
CA GLU A 129 16.68 2.94 -9.40
C GLU A 129 17.42 2.30 -8.22
N ASP A 130 18.27 3.06 -7.52
CA ASP A 130 19.03 2.57 -6.36
C ASP A 130 18.11 2.19 -5.18
N VAL A 131 16.87 2.71 -5.18
CA VAL A 131 15.85 2.46 -4.15
C VAL A 131 14.67 1.63 -4.64
N GLY A 132 14.70 1.22 -5.92
CA GLY A 132 13.65 0.40 -6.53
C GLY A 132 12.58 1.16 -7.32
N TRP A 133 12.78 2.45 -7.62
CA TRP A 133 11.92 3.13 -8.59
C TRP A 133 12.33 2.78 -10.02
N THR A 134 11.39 2.35 -10.85
CA THR A 134 11.66 2.08 -12.27
C THR A 134 11.42 3.32 -13.13
N HIS A 135 12.41 3.76 -13.91
CA HIS A 135 12.28 4.88 -14.85
C HIS A 135 11.31 4.61 -16.03
N ASN A 136 11.04 3.33 -16.33
CA ASN A 136 10.14 2.97 -17.42
C ASN A 136 8.69 3.09 -16.95
N ARG A 137 8.14 4.30 -17.07
CA ARG A 137 6.70 4.52 -17.09
C ARG A 137 6.15 3.99 -18.43
N MET A 138 6.30 2.68 -18.69
CA MET A 138 5.64 2.03 -19.81
C MET A 138 4.17 1.91 -19.41
N VAL A 139 3.44 2.99 -19.66
CA VAL A 139 2.02 3.05 -19.36
C VAL A 139 1.31 2.00 -20.21
N LEU A 140 0.77 0.98 -19.56
CA LEU A 140 -0.07 0.02 -20.25
C LEU A 140 -1.47 0.61 -20.40
N GLY A 141 -2.14 0.40 -21.52
CA GLY A 141 -3.49 0.88 -21.75
C GLY A 141 -4.33 -0.16 -22.48
N LYS A 142 -5.57 0.21 -22.88
CA LYS A 142 -6.50 -0.72 -23.57
C LYS A 142 -5.91 -1.38 -24.81
N HIS A 143 -4.95 -0.72 -25.46
CA HIS A 143 -4.27 -1.20 -26.65
C HIS A 143 -3.04 -2.07 -26.35
N SER A 144 -2.57 -2.12 -25.11
CA SER A 144 -1.43 -2.93 -24.72
C SER A 144 -1.73 -4.42 -24.86
N GLY A 145 -0.88 -5.11 -25.59
CA GLY A 145 -0.98 -6.55 -25.83
C GLY A 145 -0.40 -7.38 -24.69
N ARG A 146 -0.67 -8.69 -24.74
CA ARG A 146 -0.25 -9.66 -23.73
C ARG A 146 1.26 -9.68 -23.47
N ASN A 147 2.06 -9.49 -24.52
CA ASN A 147 3.51 -9.47 -24.39
C ASN A 147 3.99 -8.25 -23.62
N ALA A 148 3.41 -7.06 -23.87
CA ALA A 148 3.74 -5.85 -23.12
C ALA A 148 3.37 -5.98 -21.64
N PHE A 149 2.22 -6.58 -21.34
CA PHE A 149 1.80 -6.88 -19.98
C PHE A 149 2.73 -7.86 -19.27
N ARG A 150 3.13 -8.97 -19.93
CA ARG A 150 4.09 -9.94 -19.38
C ARG A 150 5.42 -9.29 -19.05
N SER A 151 6.03 -8.61 -20.03
CA SER A 151 7.34 -8.00 -19.86
C SER A 151 7.32 -6.96 -18.74
N ARG A 152 6.23 -6.20 -18.59
CA ARG A 152 6.11 -5.24 -17.50
C ARG A 152 6.03 -5.91 -16.13
N LEU A 153 5.27 -7.01 -16.00
CA LEU A 153 5.21 -7.77 -14.75
C LEU A 153 6.56 -8.40 -14.39
N GLU A 154 7.30 -8.94 -15.37
CA GLU A 154 8.66 -9.45 -15.18
C GLU A 154 9.62 -8.34 -14.70
N GLU A 155 9.52 -7.14 -15.28
CA GLU A 155 10.29 -5.96 -14.84
C GLU A 155 9.94 -5.53 -13.40
N LEU A 156 8.71 -5.78 -12.95
CA LEU A 156 8.25 -5.55 -11.58
C LEU A 156 8.61 -6.70 -10.62
N GLY A 157 9.38 -7.70 -11.07
CA GLY A 157 9.76 -8.87 -10.29
C GLY A 157 8.63 -9.87 -10.08
N ILE A 158 7.55 -9.76 -10.85
CA ILE A 158 6.37 -10.62 -10.76
C ILE A 158 6.45 -11.67 -11.87
N VAL A 159 6.62 -12.92 -11.47
CA VAL A 159 6.69 -14.06 -12.39
C VAL A 159 5.51 -15.00 -12.12
N PHE A 160 4.89 -15.50 -13.18
CA PHE A 160 3.82 -16.50 -13.07
C PHE A 160 4.35 -17.90 -13.37
N ASP A 161 3.88 -18.87 -12.60
CA ASP A 161 4.26 -20.28 -12.75
C ASP A 161 3.59 -20.95 -13.96
N SER A 162 2.50 -20.38 -14.50
CA SER A 162 1.82 -20.91 -15.68
C SER A 162 1.27 -19.85 -16.64
N GLU A 163 1.15 -20.23 -17.92
CA GLU A 163 0.52 -19.42 -18.97
C GLU A 163 -0.97 -19.15 -18.70
N ALA A 164 -1.67 -20.13 -18.11
CA ALA A 164 -3.08 -19.98 -17.74
C ALA A 164 -3.27 -18.85 -16.73
N GLU A 165 -2.39 -18.81 -15.75
CA GLU A 165 -2.32 -17.81 -14.72
C GLU A 165 -2.05 -16.40 -15.24
N LEU A 166 -1.15 -16.26 -16.20
CA LEU A 166 -0.90 -14.99 -16.88
C LEU A 166 -2.13 -14.54 -17.68
N ASN A 167 -2.82 -15.47 -18.34
CA ASN A 167 -4.00 -15.15 -19.15
C ASN A 167 -5.16 -14.62 -18.29
N THR A 168 -5.38 -15.18 -17.10
CA THR A 168 -6.37 -14.66 -16.14
C THR A 168 -6.03 -13.24 -15.70
N ALA A 169 -4.77 -12.99 -15.33
CA ALA A 169 -4.30 -11.65 -14.96
C ALA A 169 -4.44 -10.67 -16.14
N PHE A 170 -4.16 -11.13 -17.36
CA PHE A 170 -4.29 -10.32 -18.56
C PHE A 170 -5.75 -9.94 -18.87
N ALA A 171 -6.72 -10.84 -18.61
CA ALA A 171 -8.15 -10.53 -18.76
C ALA A 171 -8.59 -9.43 -17.78
N LYS A 172 -8.24 -9.56 -16.49
CA LYS A 172 -8.47 -8.50 -15.49
C LYS A 172 -7.80 -7.19 -15.89
N PHE A 173 -6.60 -7.26 -16.45
CA PHE A 173 -5.89 -6.08 -16.93
C PHE A 173 -6.65 -5.41 -18.08
N LYS A 174 -7.28 -6.18 -18.97
CA LYS A 174 -8.16 -5.62 -20.01
C LYS A 174 -9.39 -4.96 -19.43
N ASP A 175 -10.05 -5.59 -18.47
CA ASP A 175 -11.21 -4.98 -17.79
C ASP A 175 -10.84 -3.68 -17.07
N LEU A 176 -9.65 -3.63 -16.48
CA LEU A 176 -9.12 -2.44 -15.85
C LEU A 176 -8.75 -1.36 -16.90
N ALA A 177 -8.08 -1.75 -17.98
CA ALA A 177 -7.64 -0.85 -19.05
C ALA A 177 -8.79 -0.33 -19.92
N ASP A 178 -9.94 -1.02 -19.97
CA ASP A 178 -11.14 -0.49 -20.62
C ASP A 178 -11.80 0.61 -19.78
N LYS A 179 -11.63 0.56 -18.46
CA LYS A 179 -12.11 1.58 -17.51
C LYS A 179 -11.10 2.71 -17.29
N LYS A 180 -9.82 2.49 -17.60
CA LYS A 180 -8.70 3.38 -17.29
C LYS A 180 -7.87 3.70 -18.52
N HIS A 181 -7.68 4.98 -18.83
CA HIS A 181 -6.88 5.40 -19.99
C HIS A 181 -5.40 4.96 -19.89
N GLU A 182 -4.86 4.95 -18.66
CA GLU A 182 -3.47 4.65 -18.34
C GLU A 182 -3.40 3.72 -17.11
N VAL A 183 -2.85 2.52 -17.24
CA VAL A 183 -2.61 1.56 -16.17
C VAL A 183 -1.17 1.68 -15.70
N PHE A 184 -0.99 1.96 -14.42
CA PHE A 184 0.29 2.15 -13.73
C PHE A 184 0.76 0.84 -13.08
N ASP A 185 2.03 0.81 -12.70
CA ASP A 185 2.65 -0.38 -12.08
C ASP A 185 1.99 -0.76 -10.77
N GLU A 186 1.50 0.23 -10.02
CA GLU A 186 0.73 0.02 -8.81
C GLU A 186 -0.53 -0.80 -9.08
N ASP A 187 -1.22 -0.52 -10.19
CA ASP A 187 -2.40 -1.30 -10.54
C ASP A 187 -2.03 -2.72 -10.98
N LEU A 188 -0.90 -2.88 -11.66
CA LEU A 188 -0.38 -4.20 -12.05
C LEU A 188 0.02 -5.01 -10.82
N GLN A 189 0.69 -4.39 -9.85
CA GLN A 189 1.04 -4.99 -8.57
C GLN A 189 -0.20 -5.36 -7.77
N ALA A 190 -1.21 -4.49 -7.69
CA ALA A 190 -2.49 -4.77 -7.03
C ALA A 190 -3.21 -5.96 -7.69
N LEU A 191 -3.30 -5.94 -9.02
CA LEU A 191 -3.95 -6.98 -9.82
C LEU A 191 -3.30 -8.36 -9.65
N VAL A 192 -1.99 -8.40 -9.39
CA VAL A 192 -1.27 -9.66 -9.13
C VAL A 192 -1.18 -10.00 -7.64
N THR A 193 -1.21 -9.02 -6.73
CA THR A 193 -1.30 -9.28 -5.28
C THR A 193 -2.67 -9.86 -4.93
N GLU A 194 -3.73 -9.45 -5.63
CA GLU A 194 -5.04 -10.10 -5.63
C GLU A 194 -4.92 -11.61 -5.92
N LYS A 195 -3.89 -12.07 -6.63
CA LYS A 195 -3.69 -13.50 -6.91
C LYS A 195 -3.31 -14.33 -5.68
N GLY A 196 -2.86 -13.69 -4.60
CA GLY A 196 -2.72 -14.37 -3.31
C GLY A 196 -4.06 -14.69 -2.64
N ILE A 197 -5.17 -14.08 -3.09
CA ILE A 197 -6.45 -14.07 -2.36
C ILE A 197 -7.69 -14.38 -3.24
N GLU A 198 -7.70 -14.10 -4.55
CA GLU A 198 -8.96 -13.92 -5.30
C GLU A 198 -9.05 -14.67 -6.64
N ALA A 199 -9.06 -16.00 -6.65
CA ALA A 199 -9.54 -16.72 -7.85
C ALA A 199 -10.48 -17.90 -7.62
N GLU A 200 -10.55 -18.51 -6.43
CA GLU A 200 -11.39 -19.72 -6.29
C GLU A 200 -12.39 -19.73 -5.13
N ASN A 201 -12.44 -18.75 -4.21
CA ASN A 201 -13.32 -18.87 -3.03
C ASN A 201 -13.82 -17.54 -2.41
N GLU A 202 -14.13 -16.52 -3.21
CA GLU A 202 -14.87 -15.37 -2.67
C GLU A 202 -16.30 -15.79 -2.32
N ARG A 203 -16.50 -16.08 -1.04
CA ARG A 203 -17.80 -16.43 -0.46
C ARG A 203 -18.85 -15.34 -0.69
N ILE A 204 -18.44 -14.07 -0.69
CA ILE A 204 -19.32 -12.91 -0.85
C ILE A 204 -18.82 -12.07 -2.01
N ARG A 205 -19.72 -11.72 -2.93
CA ARG A 205 -19.44 -10.83 -4.07
C ARG A 205 -20.50 -9.75 -4.21
N LEU A 206 -20.08 -8.55 -4.58
CA LEU A 206 -21.00 -7.46 -4.91
C LEU A 206 -21.62 -7.69 -6.29
N VAL A 207 -22.95 -7.79 -6.37
CA VAL A 207 -23.69 -7.94 -7.64
C VAL A 207 -24.25 -6.60 -8.09
N ALA A 208 -24.89 -5.86 -7.18
CA ALA A 208 -25.45 -4.55 -7.48
C ALA A 208 -25.42 -3.63 -6.26
N LEU A 209 -25.25 -2.34 -6.52
CA LEU A 209 -25.29 -1.28 -5.52
C LEU A 209 -26.05 -0.09 -6.11
N ARG A 210 -27.14 0.32 -5.46
CA ARG A 210 -27.79 1.62 -5.70
C ARG A 210 -27.70 2.43 -4.43
N VAL A 211 -27.11 3.62 -4.50
CA VAL A 211 -27.06 4.54 -3.36
C VAL A 211 -27.71 5.85 -3.75
N VAL A 212 -28.59 6.34 -2.88
CA VAL A 212 -29.26 7.63 -3.01
C VAL A 212 -28.87 8.48 -1.82
N SER A 213 -28.36 9.68 -2.09
CA SER A 213 -28.00 10.66 -1.07
C SER A 213 -28.46 12.03 -1.53
N GLU A 214 -29.21 12.71 -0.68
CA GLU A 214 -29.75 14.06 -0.93
C GLU A 214 -29.51 14.92 0.31
N THR A 215 -29.18 16.19 0.10
CA THR A 215 -28.98 17.15 1.20
C THR A 215 -30.26 17.32 2.00
N GLY A 216 -30.25 16.95 3.28
CA GLY A 216 -31.39 17.08 4.19
C GLY A 216 -32.17 15.78 4.40
N GLU A 217 -31.95 14.78 3.56
CA GLU A 217 -32.55 13.45 3.68
C GLU A 217 -31.52 12.43 4.21
N ARG A 218 -32.02 11.30 4.71
CA ARG A 218 -31.14 10.19 5.11
C ARG A 218 -30.68 9.40 3.89
N PRO A 219 -29.36 9.22 3.68
CA PRO A 219 -28.86 8.38 2.61
C PRO A 219 -29.36 6.93 2.75
N ASN A 220 -29.73 6.33 1.61
CA ASN A 220 -30.21 4.96 1.53
C ASN A 220 -29.40 4.16 0.50
N ALA A 221 -29.10 2.91 0.81
CA ALA A 221 -28.41 1.99 -0.08
C ALA A 221 -29.21 0.70 -0.27
N ASP A 222 -29.46 0.33 -1.53
CA ASP A 222 -29.94 -0.98 -1.93
C ASP A 222 -28.76 -1.81 -2.42
N VAL A 223 -28.46 -2.91 -1.73
CA VAL A 223 -27.31 -3.78 -2.01
C VAL A 223 -27.81 -5.15 -2.42
N THR A 224 -27.23 -5.71 -3.48
CA THR A 224 -27.36 -7.13 -3.83
C THR A 224 -25.99 -7.79 -3.78
N LEU A 225 -25.88 -8.85 -2.99
CA LEU A 225 -24.69 -9.68 -2.86
C LEU A 225 -24.97 -11.08 -3.36
N SER A 226 -23.99 -11.72 -3.98
CA SER A 226 -23.95 -13.17 -4.13
C SER A 226 -23.19 -13.74 -2.94
N ILE A 227 -23.87 -14.54 -2.12
CA ILE A 227 -23.30 -15.18 -0.92
C ILE A 227 -23.40 -16.69 -1.12
N ASP A 228 -22.26 -17.38 -1.15
CA ASP A 228 -22.20 -18.83 -1.41
C ASP A 228 -22.92 -19.22 -2.73
N GLY A 229 -22.93 -18.32 -3.72
CA GLY A 229 -23.60 -18.50 -5.01
C GLY A 229 -25.08 -18.08 -5.06
N GLU A 230 -25.70 -17.72 -3.93
CA GLU A 230 -27.08 -17.24 -3.87
C GLU A 230 -27.16 -15.72 -3.83
N GLU A 231 -27.98 -15.11 -4.70
CA GLU A 231 -28.21 -13.67 -4.66
C GLU A 231 -29.18 -13.28 -3.55
N ARG A 232 -28.80 -12.27 -2.76
CA ARG A 232 -29.62 -11.70 -1.69
C ARG A 232 -29.55 -10.18 -1.76
N SER A 233 -30.70 -9.53 -1.54
CA SER A 233 -30.83 -8.09 -1.60
C SER A 233 -31.41 -7.52 -0.31
N VAL A 234 -30.93 -6.35 0.11
CA VAL A 234 -31.48 -5.59 1.23
C VAL A 234 -31.32 -4.10 1.00
N SER A 235 -32.11 -3.31 1.73
CA SER A 235 -32.00 -1.85 1.81
C SER A 235 -31.62 -1.44 3.22
N ALA A 236 -30.76 -0.43 3.36
CA ALA A 236 -30.47 0.18 4.66
C ALA A 236 -30.20 1.68 4.55
N GLU A 237 -30.62 2.40 5.59
CA GLU A 237 -30.30 3.81 5.80
C GLU A 237 -29.00 3.99 6.59
N GLY A 238 -28.28 5.07 6.30
CA GLY A 238 -27.06 5.44 6.99
C GLY A 238 -26.95 6.94 7.29
N SER A 239 -25.91 7.32 8.02
CA SER A 239 -25.54 8.73 8.20
C SER A 239 -24.83 9.32 6.97
N GLY A 240 -24.46 8.46 6.01
CA GLY A 240 -23.77 8.78 4.78
C GLY A 240 -23.97 7.66 3.74
N PRO A 241 -23.67 7.89 2.46
CA PRO A 241 -23.82 6.88 1.41
C PRO A 241 -22.99 5.62 1.67
N VAL A 242 -21.77 5.78 2.19
CA VAL A 242 -20.88 4.66 2.57
C VAL A 242 -21.42 3.90 3.78
N ASP A 243 -21.88 4.61 4.82
CA ASP A 243 -22.45 4.00 6.02
C ASP A 243 -23.74 3.21 5.69
N ALA A 244 -24.59 3.75 4.81
CA ALA A 244 -25.78 3.06 4.32
C ALA A 244 -25.42 1.75 3.60
N ALA A 245 -24.41 1.81 2.71
CA ALA A 245 -23.92 0.62 2.02
C ALA A 245 -23.34 -0.42 3.01
N TYR A 246 -22.56 0.00 4.01
CA TYR A 246 -21.99 -0.91 5.02
C TYR A 246 -23.06 -1.56 5.87
N LYS A 247 -24.08 -0.81 6.31
CA LYS A 247 -25.21 -1.38 7.05
C LYS A 247 -25.99 -2.39 6.23
N ALA A 248 -26.22 -2.13 4.95
CA ALA A 248 -26.89 -3.07 4.05
C ALA A 248 -26.04 -4.34 3.84
N ILE A 249 -24.73 -4.21 3.62
CA ILE A 249 -23.81 -5.36 3.51
C ILE A 249 -23.82 -6.17 4.81
N GLU A 250 -23.69 -5.50 5.96
CA GLU A 250 -23.65 -6.15 7.27
C GLU A 250 -24.98 -6.80 7.64
N ALA A 251 -26.12 -6.26 7.22
CA ALA A 251 -27.43 -6.91 7.37
C ALA A 251 -27.53 -8.23 6.57
N LEU A 252 -26.85 -8.33 5.42
CA LEU A 252 -26.82 -9.55 4.60
C LEU A 252 -25.79 -10.57 5.12
N VAL A 253 -24.60 -10.10 5.47
CA VAL A 253 -23.46 -10.97 5.83
C VAL A 253 -23.46 -11.32 7.31
N SER A 254 -23.93 -10.42 8.18
CA SER A 254 -24.01 -10.56 9.63
C SER A 254 -22.68 -11.00 10.26
N THR A 255 -21.60 -10.32 9.91
CA THR A 255 -20.27 -10.65 10.44
C THR A 255 -20.14 -10.34 11.93
N GLY A 256 -20.84 -9.33 12.43
CA GLY A 256 -20.65 -8.71 13.74
C GLY A 256 -19.34 -7.91 13.85
N ALA A 257 -18.78 -7.45 12.72
CA ALA A 257 -17.49 -6.80 12.70
C ALA A 257 -17.56 -5.29 13.00
N ASP A 258 -16.60 -4.82 13.79
CA ASP A 258 -16.39 -3.40 14.03
C ASP A 258 -15.48 -2.80 12.95
N LEU A 259 -15.89 -1.71 12.33
CA LEU A 259 -15.03 -0.90 11.46
C LEU A 259 -14.09 -0.04 12.32
N LYS A 260 -12.79 -0.34 12.31
CA LYS A 260 -11.76 0.40 13.06
C LYS A 260 -11.04 1.46 12.25
N LEU A 261 -10.92 1.25 10.94
CA LEU A 261 -10.28 2.20 10.03
C LEU A 261 -11.05 2.23 8.72
N TYR A 262 -11.21 3.44 8.19
CA TYR A 262 -11.69 3.71 6.84
C TYR A 262 -10.78 4.80 6.26
N SER A 263 -10.10 4.48 5.17
CA SER A 263 -9.16 5.38 4.49
C SER A 263 -9.46 5.35 3.00
N VAL A 264 -9.56 6.53 2.40
CA VAL A 264 -9.73 6.72 0.96
C VAL A 264 -8.47 7.42 0.45
N ASN A 265 -7.84 6.83 -0.56
CA ASN A 265 -6.68 7.39 -1.24
C ASN A 265 -6.99 7.60 -2.72
N ASN A 266 -6.44 8.65 -3.31
CA ASN A 266 -6.44 8.83 -4.75
C ASN A 266 -5.25 8.09 -5.34
N ILE A 267 -5.49 7.12 -6.22
CA ILE A 267 -4.39 6.40 -6.88
C ILE A 267 -3.83 7.24 -8.03
N THR A 268 -4.69 7.95 -8.74
CA THR A 268 -4.34 8.64 -9.98
C THR A 268 -4.72 10.11 -9.98
N SER A 269 -4.11 10.86 -10.88
CA SER A 269 -4.44 12.26 -11.16
C SER A 269 -5.49 12.36 -12.26
N GLY A 270 -6.29 13.42 -12.22
CA GLY A 270 -7.35 13.69 -13.19
C GLY A 270 -8.76 13.48 -12.64
N THR A 271 -9.76 13.87 -13.44
CA THR A 271 -11.18 13.79 -13.10
C THR A 271 -11.73 12.35 -13.08
N ASP A 272 -11.01 11.42 -13.71
CA ASP A 272 -11.35 9.99 -13.78
C ASP A 272 -10.52 9.18 -12.78
N SER A 273 -10.13 9.81 -11.66
CA SER A 273 -9.22 9.18 -10.69
C SER A 273 -9.90 8.06 -9.92
N GLN A 274 -9.20 6.93 -9.79
CA GLN A 274 -9.69 5.79 -9.04
C GLN A 274 -9.51 6.05 -7.54
N GLY A 275 -10.59 5.86 -6.79
CA GLY A 275 -10.56 5.83 -5.34
C GLY A 275 -10.14 4.44 -4.87
N GLU A 276 -9.03 4.38 -4.13
CA GLU A 276 -8.70 3.20 -3.32
C GLU A 276 -9.31 3.38 -1.94
N VAL A 277 -10.01 2.37 -1.47
CA VAL A 277 -10.53 2.34 -0.11
C VAL A 277 -9.90 1.17 0.63
N THR A 278 -9.29 1.48 1.77
CA THR A 278 -8.85 0.49 2.75
C THR A 278 -9.75 0.57 3.97
N VAL A 279 -10.26 -0.57 4.41
CA VAL A 279 -10.98 -0.73 5.67
C VAL A 279 -10.23 -1.67 6.60
N ARG A 280 -10.35 -1.44 7.91
CA ARG A 280 -9.95 -2.41 8.94
C ARG A 280 -11.16 -2.88 9.70
N LEU A 281 -11.40 -4.19 9.66
CA LEU A 281 -12.49 -4.82 10.40
C LEU A 281 -11.94 -5.62 11.57
N GLU A 282 -12.61 -5.53 12.71
CA GLU A 282 -12.31 -6.33 13.90
C GLU A 282 -13.49 -7.23 14.25
N ARG A 283 -13.24 -8.51 14.50
CA ARG A 283 -14.22 -9.42 15.11
C ARG A 283 -13.55 -10.32 16.12
N GLY A 284 -14.00 -10.25 17.38
CA GLY A 284 -13.50 -11.12 18.46
C GLY A 284 -11.98 -11.07 18.62
N GLY A 285 -11.38 -9.87 18.51
CA GLY A 285 -9.93 -9.66 18.59
C GLY A 285 -9.15 -9.97 17.30
N ARG A 286 -9.79 -10.53 16.27
CA ARG A 286 -9.17 -10.72 14.94
C ARG A 286 -9.33 -9.45 14.12
N LEU A 287 -8.21 -8.85 13.74
CA LEU A 287 -8.15 -7.71 12.83
C LEU A 287 -7.80 -8.18 11.41
N VAL A 288 -8.53 -7.67 10.41
CA VAL A 288 -8.19 -7.85 8.99
C VAL A 288 -8.33 -6.53 8.25
N ASN A 289 -7.55 -6.36 7.18
CA ASN A 289 -7.70 -5.23 6.28
C ASN A 289 -8.38 -5.68 4.98
N GLY A 290 -9.45 -4.99 4.64
CA GLY A 290 -10.14 -5.09 3.35
C GLY A 290 -9.70 -3.98 2.42
N GLN A 291 -9.54 -4.29 1.15
CA GLN A 291 -9.17 -3.32 0.11
C GLN A 291 -10.19 -3.38 -1.02
N GLY A 292 -10.48 -2.23 -1.61
CA GLY A 292 -11.40 -2.12 -2.73
C GLY A 292 -11.06 -0.88 -3.54
N ALA A 293 -11.13 -1.00 -4.86
CA ALA A 293 -10.85 0.10 -5.76
C ALA A 293 -11.94 0.22 -6.81
N ASP A 294 -12.35 1.46 -7.07
CA ASP A 294 -13.34 1.80 -8.09
C ASP A 294 -13.27 3.30 -8.40
N THR A 295 -13.76 3.70 -9.57
CA THR A 295 -13.92 5.13 -9.91
C THR A 295 -14.97 5.79 -9.04
N ASP A 296 -15.97 5.03 -8.58
CA ASP A 296 -16.94 5.48 -7.60
C ASP A 296 -16.49 5.11 -6.18
N ILE A 297 -16.24 6.12 -5.34
CA ILE A 297 -15.74 5.93 -3.97
C ILE A 297 -16.70 5.08 -3.12
N VAL A 298 -18.01 5.15 -3.37
CA VAL A 298 -19.01 4.36 -2.63
C VAL A 298 -18.94 2.89 -3.03
N ILE A 299 -18.75 2.60 -4.33
CA ILE A 299 -18.52 1.24 -4.82
C ILE A 299 -17.19 0.70 -4.30
N ALA A 300 -16.11 1.49 -4.38
CA ALA A 300 -14.80 1.12 -3.85
C ALA A 300 -14.88 0.79 -2.35
N SER A 301 -15.63 1.59 -1.60
CA SER A 301 -15.89 1.38 -0.18
C SER A 301 -16.61 0.06 0.07
N ALA A 302 -17.69 -0.22 -0.66
CA ALA A 302 -18.45 -1.46 -0.54
C ALA A 302 -17.58 -2.68 -0.85
N LYS A 303 -16.79 -2.64 -1.92
CA LYS A 303 -15.83 -3.69 -2.28
C LYS A 303 -14.80 -3.92 -1.17
N ALA A 304 -14.24 -2.85 -0.61
CA ALA A 304 -13.28 -2.95 0.49
C ALA A 304 -13.88 -3.63 1.72
N TYR A 305 -15.12 -3.29 2.07
CA TYR A 305 -15.82 -3.90 3.20
C TYR A 305 -16.11 -5.38 2.95
N ILE A 306 -16.56 -5.76 1.75
CA ILE A 306 -16.79 -7.15 1.35
C ILE A 306 -15.50 -7.96 1.37
N ASN A 307 -14.39 -7.41 0.85
CA ASN A 307 -13.07 -8.03 0.91
C ASN A 307 -12.64 -8.28 2.37
N GLY A 308 -12.87 -7.31 3.27
CA GLY A 308 -12.67 -7.47 4.70
C GLY A 308 -13.56 -8.58 5.32
N CYS A 309 -14.83 -8.64 4.94
CA CYS A 309 -15.76 -9.67 5.39
C CYS A 309 -15.33 -11.08 4.95
N ASN A 310 -14.94 -11.25 3.69
CA ASN A 310 -14.41 -12.52 3.18
C ASN A 310 -13.20 -12.99 4.01
N LYS A 311 -12.24 -12.09 4.28
CA LYS A 311 -11.06 -12.39 5.13
C LYS A 311 -11.40 -12.69 6.60
N LEU A 312 -12.47 -12.11 7.15
CA LEU A 312 -12.94 -12.41 8.51
C LEU A 312 -13.60 -13.79 8.60
N LEU A 313 -14.31 -14.19 7.55
CA LEU A 313 -15.07 -15.44 7.48
C LEU A 313 -14.21 -16.64 7.10
N GLU A 314 -13.05 -16.42 6.48
CA GLU A 314 -12.05 -17.47 6.29
C GLU A 314 -11.54 -18.01 7.63
N PRO A 315 -11.48 -19.34 7.82
CA PRO A 315 -10.86 -19.96 8.99
C PRO A 315 -9.42 -19.44 9.18
N ALA A 316 -9.03 -19.15 10.42
CA ALA A 316 -7.68 -18.70 10.71
C ALA A 316 -6.66 -19.80 10.37
N LEU A 317 -6.08 -19.76 9.18
CA LEU A 317 -5.00 -20.67 8.76
C LEU A 317 -3.66 -20.33 9.41
N ARG A 318 -3.56 -19.19 10.10
CA ARG A 318 -2.35 -18.78 10.81
C ARG A 318 -2.61 -18.74 12.31
N ALA A 319 -1.96 -19.66 13.01
CA ALA A 319 -1.81 -19.59 14.45
C ALA A 319 -1.20 -18.22 14.82
N HIS A 320 -1.71 -17.62 15.89
CA HIS A 320 -1.04 -16.51 16.53
C HIS A 320 0.41 -16.94 16.83
N PRO A 321 1.46 -16.17 16.49
CA PRO A 321 2.85 -16.61 16.69
C PRO A 321 3.19 -16.86 18.17
N GLN A 322 2.35 -16.38 19.10
CA GLN A 322 2.46 -16.66 20.55
C GLN A 322 1.42 -17.69 21.06
N GLY A 323 0.61 -18.28 20.17
CA GLY A 323 -0.42 -19.26 20.49
C GLY A 323 -0.12 -20.67 19.97
N GLY A 324 1.12 -20.93 19.54
CA GLY A 324 1.58 -22.30 19.30
C GLY A 324 1.86 -22.98 20.63
N ASP A 325 1.35 -24.20 20.80
CA ASP A 325 1.65 -25.05 21.95
C ASP A 325 3.18 -25.18 22.12
N VAL A 326 3.64 -24.98 23.37
CA VAL A 326 5.02 -25.22 23.81
C VAL A 326 5.29 -26.72 23.89
#